data_AF-A0A5J4N609-F1
#
_entry.id   AF-A0A5J4N609-F1
#
_cell.length_a   1.000
_cell.length_b   1.000
_cell.length_c   1.000
_cell.angle_alpha   90.00
_cell.angle_beta   90.00
_cell.angle_gamma   90.00
#
_symmetry.space_group_name_H-M   'P 1'
#
loop_
_entity.id
_entity.type
_entity.pdbx_description
1 polymer ?
#
loop_
_entity_poly.entity_id
_entity_poly.type
_entity_poly.pdbx_seq_one_letter_code
_entity_poly.pdbx_strand_id
1 'polypeptide(L)'
;MLGSDNLALSLLHIESLVCNAGKKTHKANFAEIHQLIEQHRPIAEQHFVRCLFSSIDFSPYETKSAQKDFHQTQYLSQEFNSILSKPNFPSLLCYAIDRPLPSVKGFGPSRHILSQISRVLKLSRVQEVALGLAFTQSSSSQIVYYAKQWIRLKLPELVQAHLTTGKLPVQPSLLLVSHS
;
A
#
# COMPACT_ATOMS: atom_id res chain seq x y z
N MET A 1 -1.30 -35.46 5.30
CA MET A 1 -2.45 -34.84 4.61
C MET A 1 -3.17 -33.77 5.44
N LEU A 2 -3.07 -33.73 6.78
CA LEU A 2 -3.79 -32.76 7.64
C LEU A 2 -3.31 -31.28 7.58
N GLY A 3 -2.07 -31.02 7.14
CA GLY A 3 -1.49 -29.66 7.15
C GLY A 3 -2.02 -28.74 6.05
N SER A 4 -2.31 -29.28 4.86
CA SER A 4 -2.80 -28.51 3.72
C SER A 4 -4.24 -28.05 3.89
N ASP A 5 -5.08 -28.90 4.48
CA ASP A 5 -6.50 -28.60 4.73
C ASP A 5 -6.64 -27.51 5.80
N ASN A 6 -5.81 -27.57 6.87
CA ASN A 6 -5.80 -26.53 7.89
C ASN A 6 -5.39 -25.16 7.31
N LEU A 7 -4.32 -25.12 6.49
CA LEU A 7 -3.91 -23.89 5.81
C LEU A 7 -5.03 -23.34 4.92
N ALA A 8 -5.64 -24.18 4.09
CA ALA A 8 -6.72 -23.73 3.19
C ALA A 8 -7.90 -23.12 3.96
N LEU A 9 -8.28 -23.72 5.09
CA LEU A 9 -9.31 -23.18 5.98
C LEU A 9 -8.90 -21.84 6.59
N SER A 10 -7.65 -21.69 7.04
CA SER A 10 -7.14 -20.41 7.56
C SER A 10 -7.14 -19.31 6.50
N LEU A 11 -6.81 -19.63 5.24
CA LEU A 11 -6.83 -18.65 4.15
C LEU A 11 -8.27 -18.18 3.85
N LEU A 12 -9.22 -19.10 3.78
CA LEU A 12 -10.64 -18.76 3.62
C LEU A 12 -11.16 -17.94 4.80
N HIS A 13 -10.69 -18.23 6.01
CA HIS A 13 -11.05 -17.47 7.21
C HIS A 13 -10.51 -16.04 7.16
N ILE A 14 -9.24 -15.85 6.75
CA ILE A 14 -8.68 -14.51 6.50
C ILE A 14 -9.52 -13.74 5.49
N GLU A 15 -9.87 -14.36 4.35
CA GLU A 15 -10.69 -13.72 3.32
C GLU A 15 -12.05 -13.27 3.89
N SER A 16 -12.70 -14.13 4.69
CA SER A 16 -13.98 -13.82 5.35
C SER A 16 -13.85 -12.67 6.36
N LEU A 17 -12.80 -12.67 7.19
CA LEU A 17 -12.55 -11.62 8.17
C LEU A 17 -12.28 -10.25 7.53
N VAL A 18 -11.60 -10.23 6.37
CA VAL A 18 -11.37 -9.02 5.56
C VAL A 18 -12.67 -8.53 4.92
N CYS A 19 -13.46 -9.42 4.30
CA CYS A 19 -14.71 -9.05 3.64
C CYS A 19 -15.77 -8.54 4.62
N ASN A 20 -15.82 -9.12 5.82
CA ASN A 20 -16.81 -8.81 6.86
C ASN A 20 -16.33 -7.74 7.87
N ALA A 21 -15.25 -7.02 7.57
CA ALA A 21 -14.75 -5.97 8.43
C ALA A 21 -15.76 -4.82 8.55
N GLY A 22 -16.24 -4.59 9.78
CA GLY A 22 -17.22 -3.55 10.08
C GLY A 22 -16.90 -2.80 11.37
N LYS A 23 -17.67 -1.75 11.67
CA LYS A 23 -17.40 -0.83 12.79
C LYS A 23 -17.16 -1.53 14.13
N LYS A 24 -17.91 -2.60 14.42
CA LYS A 24 -17.81 -3.36 15.68
C LYS A 24 -16.77 -4.49 15.65
N THR A 25 -16.48 -5.03 14.48
CA THR A 25 -15.68 -6.26 14.33
C THR A 25 -14.23 -5.98 13.96
N HIS A 26 -13.92 -4.80 13.42
CA HIS A 26 -12.61 -4.56 12.80
C HIS A 26 -11.39 -4.83 13.70
N LYS A 27 -11.39 -4.38 14.97
CA LYS A 27 -10.24 -4.63 15.85
C LYS A 27 -10.03 -6.11 16.15
N ALA A 28 -11.12 -6.83 16.40
CA ALA A 28 -11.08 -8.26 16.69
C ALA A 28 -10.64 -9.06 15.45
N ASN A 29 -11.25 -8.77 14.29
CA ASN A 29 -10.87 -9.39 13.03
C ASN A 29 -9.39 -9.16 12.71
N PHE A 30 -8.89 -7.93 12.91
CA PHE A 30 -7.48 -7.62 12.64
C PHE A 30 -6.52 -8.40 13.54
N ALA A 31 -6.81 -8.48 14.85
CA ALA A 31 -6.00 -9.26 15.77
C ALA A 31 -5.99 -10.76 15.42
N GLU A 32 -7.17 -11.31 15.10
CA GLU A 32 -7.32 -12.72 14.70
C GLU A 32 -6.60 -13.03 13.39
N ILE A 33 -6.70 -12.15 12.39
CA ILE A 33 -5.94 -12.26 11.14
C ILE A 33 -4.44 -12.36 11.44
N HIS A 34 -3.89 -11.49 12.29
CA HIS A 34 -2.48 -11.54 12.63
C HIS A 34 -2.08 -12.83 13.35
N GLN A 35 -2.94 -13.38 14.21
CA GLN A 35 -2.70 -14.69 14.81
C GLN A 35 -2.62 -15.81 13.75
N LEU A 36 -3.51 -15.81 12.76
CA LEU A 36 -3.49 -16.78 11.65
C LEU A 36 -2.25 -16.60 10.77
N ILE A 37 -1.82 -15.35 10.55
CA ILE A 37 -0.60 -15.03 9.81
C ILE A 37 0.63 -15.61 10.51
N GLU A 38 0.77 -15.44 11.82
CA GLU A 38 1.91 -15.98 12.56
C GLU A 38 1.94 -17.52 12.55
N GLN A 39 0.78 -18.18 12.50
CA GLN A 39 0.71 -19.64 12.39
C GLN A 39 1.12 -20.18 11.02
N HIS A 40 0.92 -19.39 9.94
CA HIS A 40 1.02 -19.85 8.56
C HIS A 40 1.89 -18.96 7.66
N ARG A 41 2.81 -18.18 8.26
CA ARG A 41 3.80 -17.39 7.51
C ARG A 41 4.68 -18.34 6.67
N PRO A 42 5.03 -18.01 5.41
CA PRO A 42 4.76 -16.75 4.70
C PRO A 42 3.45 -16.71 3.89
N ILE A 43 2.78 -17.85 3.72
CA ILE A 43 1.66 -17.99 2.78
C ILE A 43 0.46 -17.13 3.22
N ALA A 44 0.13 -17.15 4.51
CA ALA A 44 -0.98 -16.36 5.05
C ALA A 44 -0.75 -14.84 4.96
N GLU A 45 0.49 -14.36 5.17
CA GLU A 45 0.84 -12.93 5.03
C GLU A 45 0.64 -12.47 3.58
N GLN A 46 1.18 -13.25 2.63
CA GLN A 46 1.00 -12.98 1.21
C GLN A 46 -0.48 -12.99 0.80
N HIS A 47 -1.25 -13.96 1.31
CA HIS A 47 -2.68 -14.06 1.03
C HIS A 47 -3.46 -12.88 1.64
N PHE A 48 -3.16 -12.47 2.87
CA PHE A 48 -3.80 -11.33 3.51
C PHE A 48 -3.59 -10.03 2.73
N VAL A 49 -2.36 -9.73 2.31
CA VAL A 49 -2.07 -8.55 1.47
C VAL A 49 -2.86 -8.64 0.16
N ARG A 50 -2.92 -9.81 -0.48
CA ARG A 50 -3.74 -10.04 -1.68
C ARG A 50 -5.24 -9.79 -1.44
N CYS A 51 -5.79 -10.26 -0.32
CA CYS A 51 -7.19 -10.00 0.07
C CYS A 51 -7.46 -8.51 0.19
N LEU A 52 -6.58 -7.77 0.88
CA LEU A 52 -6.73 -6.33 1.07
C LEU A 52 -6.77 -5.57 -0.26
N PHE A 53 -5.78 -5.81 -1.14
CA PHE A 53 -5.76 -5.18 -2.47
C PHE A 53 -6.97 -5.55 -3.33
N SER A 54 -7.51 -6.76 -3.17
CA SER A 54 -8.71 -7.21 -3.90
C SER A 54 -10.00 -6.63 -3.31
N SER A 55 -10.00 -6.27 -2.02
CA SER A 55 -11.21 -5.81 -1.32
C SER A 55 -11.50 -4.31 -1.45
N ILE A 56 -10.55 -3.53 -1.99
CA ILE A 56 -10.61 -2.07 -2.08
C ILE A 56 -10.83 -1.65 -3.53
N ASP A 57 -11.74 -0.70 -3.76
CA ASP A 57 -11.92 -0.08 -5.07
C ASP A 57 -11.01 1.14 -5.20
N PHE A 58 -9.94 0.98 -5.97
CA PHE A 58 -8.97 2.04 -6.22
C PHE A 58 -9.41 3.03 -7.33
N SER A 59 -10.58 2.83 -7.95
CA SER A 59 -11.08 3.69 -9.03
C SER A 59 -11.32 5.15 -8.57
N PRO A 60 -11.57 6.11 -9.48
CA PRO A 60 -11.89 7.48 -9.10
C PRO A 60 -13.04 7.47 -8.08
N TYR A 61 -12.75 7.98 -6.88
CA TYR A 61 -13.64 7.98 -5.73
C TYR A 61 -14.91 8.77 -6.07
N GLU A 62 -15.95 8.12 -6.59
CA GLU A 62 -17.30 8.64 -6.42
C GLU A 62 -17.63 8.53 -4.94
N THR A 63 -18.19 9.60 -4.35
CA THR A 63 -18.40 9.78 -2.90
C THR A 63 -19.18 8.65 -2.21
N LYS A 64 -19.80 7.74 -2.96
CA LYS A 64 -20.60 6.61 -2.45
C LYS A 64 -19.79 5.34 -2.17
N SER A 65 -18.71 5.04 -2.90
CA SER A 65 -17.89 3.84 -2.64
C SER A 65 -17.02 4.00 -1.39
N ALA A 66 -16.67 5.24 -1.05
CA ALA A 66 -15.85 5.67 0.06
C ALA A 66 -16.14 5.06 1.43
N GLN A 67 -17.42 4.78 1.70
CA GLN A 67 -17.87 4.24 2.98
C GLN A 67 -17.81 2.73 3.02
N LYS A 68 -17.80 2.06 1.87
CA LYS A 68 -17.96 0.61 1.77
C LYS A 68 -16.69 -0.14 2.15
N ASP A 69 -15.55 0.35 1.70
CA ASP A 69 -14.22 -0.26 1.89
C ASP A 69 -13.35 0.50 2.90
N PHE A 70 -13.97 1.30 3.77
CA PHE A 70 -13.27 2.13 4.74
C PHE A 70 -12.38 1.31 5.69
N HIS A 71 -12.88 0.18 6.21
CA HIS A 71 -12.13 -0.66 7.15
C HIS A 71 -11.00 -1.43 6.45
N GLN A 72 -11.23 -1.88 5.24
CA GLN A 72 -10.24 -2.55 4.40
C GLN A 72 -9.11 -1.57 4.03
N THR A 73 -9.45 -0.33 3.69
CA THR A 73 -8.48 0.75 3.46
C THR A 73 -7.66 1.05 4.71
N GLN A 74 -8.28 1.04 5.90
CA GLN A 74 -7.55 1.17 7.18
C GLN A 74 -6.59 0.02 7.41
N TYR A 75 -7.02 -1.23 7.22
CA TYR A 75 -6.14 -2.40 7.32
C TYR A 75 -4.98 -2.31 6.34
N LEU A 76 -5.25 -1.98 5.07
CA LEU A 76 -4.19 -1.86 4.07
C LEU A 76 -3.23 -0.73 4.41
N SER A 77 -3.70 0.40 4.92
CA SER A 77 -2.82 1.49 5.35
C SER A 77 -1.89 1.06 6.49
N GLN A 78 -2.42 0.34 7.49
CA GLN A 78 -1.61 -0.17 8.60
C GLN A 78 -0.62 -1.23 8.13
N GLU A 79 -1.10 -2.20 7.36
CA GLU A 79 -0.26 -3.30 6.88
C GLU A 79 0.79 -2.81 5.90
N PHE A 80 0.48 -1.85 5.03
CA PHE A 80 1.45 -1.25 4.10
C PHE A 80 2.67 -0.67 4.84
N ASN A 81 2.46 0.01 5.97
CA ASN A 81 3.55 0.52 6.80
C ASN A 81 4.38 -0.61 7.43
N SER A 82 3.71 -1.66 7.90
CA SER A 82 4.35 -2.86 8.46
C SER A 82 5.23 -3.55 7.42
N ILE A 83 4.67 -3.87 6.24
CA ILE A 83 5.39 -4.61 5.20
C ILE A 83 6.50 -3.79 4.57
N LEU A 84 6.41 -2.45 4.51
CA LEU A 84 7.45 -1.58 3.94
C LEU A 84 8.82 -1.77 4.61
N SER A 85 8.84 -2.13 5.90
CA SER A 85 10.05 -2.39 6.66
C SER A 85 10.68 -3.77 6.39
N LYS A 86 9.97 -4.65 5.66
CA LYS A 86 10.37 -6.04 5.41
C LYS A 86 11.10 -6.17 4.07
N PRO A 87 12.12 -7.05 3.96
CA PRO A 87 12.87 -7.23 2.71
C PRO A 87 12.03 -7.85 1.57
N ASN A 88 10.97 -8.60 1.89
CA ASN A 88 10.06 -9.21 0.93
C ASN A 88 8.91 -8.27 0.48
N PHE A 89 8.94 -6.99 0.88
CA PHE A 89 7.94 -5.99 0.52
C PHE A 89 7.56 -5.97 -0.97
N PRO A 90 8.53 -5.91 -1.91
CA PRO A 90 8.20 -5.91 -3.34
C PRO A 90 7.42 -7.15 -3.77
N SER A 91 7.81 -8.32 -3.27
CA SER A 91 7.17 -9.60 -3.61
C SER A 91 5.74 -9.70 -3.08
N LEU A 92 5.48 -9.20 -1.87
CA LEU A 92 4.13 -9.16 -1.29
C LEU A 92 3.20 -8.28 -2.14
N LEU A 93 3.65 -7.08 -2.50
CA LEU A 93 2.88 -6.16 -3.33
C LEU A 93 2.67 -6.71 -4.75
N CYS A 94 3.72 -7.16 -5.42
CA CYS A 94 3.61 -7.70 -6.77
C CYS A 94 2.69 -8.92 -6.81
N TYR A 95 2.77 -9.82 -5.83
CA TYR A 95 1.88 -10.98 -5.77
C TYR A 95 0.40 -10.57 -5.66
N ALA A 96 0.09 -9.60 -4.80
CA ALA A 96 -1.28 -9.11 -4.60
C ALA A 96 -1.87 -8.51 -5.88
N ILE A 97 -1.06 -7.77 -6.64
CA ILE A 97 -1.46 -7.12 -7.88
C ILE A 97 -1.53 -8.08 -9.06
N ASP A 98 -0.54 -8.96 -9.20
CA ASP A 98 -0.41 -9.87 -10.35
C ASP A 98 -1.44 -11.00 -10.29
N ARG A 99 -1.93 -11.32 -9.09
CA ARG A 99 -2.89 -12.39 -8.84
C ARG A 99 -4.07 -11.83 -8.03
N PRO A 100 -4.95 -10.98 -8.58
CA PRO A 100 -6.12 -10.52 -7.85
C PRO A 100 -7.06 -11.67 -7.50
N LEU A 101 -7.93 -11.51 -6.49
CA LEU A 101 -9.02 -12.47 -6.25
C LEU A 101 -10.15 -12.29 -7.29
N PRO A 102 -10.99 -13.31 -7.55
CA PRO A 102 -12.04 -13.23 -8.57
C PRO A 102 -13.18 -12.24 -8.25
N SER A 103 -13.35 -11.83 -6.99
CA SER A 103 -14.45 -10.96 -6.55
C SER A 103 -14.29 -9.48 -6.94
N VAL A 104 -13.21 -9.14 -7.65
CA VAL A 104 -12.83 -7.75 -7.87
C VAL A 104 -13.54 -7.15 -9.08
N LYS A 105 -14.47 -6.22 -8.82
CA LYS A 105 -14.98 -5.32 -9.85
C LYS A 105 -14.07 -4.09 -9.92
N GLY A 106 -13.35 -3.90 -11.02
CA GLY A 106 -12.65 -2.63 -11.31
C GLY A 106 -11.14 -2.60 -11.05
N PHE A 107 -10.52 -3.67 -10.55
CA PHE A 107 -9.07 -3.74 -10.39
C PHE A 107 -8.42 -4.43 -11.59
N GLY A 108 -7.74 -3.63 -12.39
CA GLY A 108 -6.94 -4.09 -13.51
C GLY A 108 -5.73 -3.19 -13.71
N PRO A 109 -4.80 -3.57 -14.61
CA PRO A 109 -3.63 -2.77 -14.95
C PRO A 109 -4.06 -1.43 -15.60
N SER A 110 -4.38 -0.45 -14.77
CA SER A 110 -4.67 0.91 -15.17
C SER A 110 -3.39 1.74 -15.11
N ARG A 111 -3.20 2.65 -16.07
CA ARG A 111 -2.11 3.63 -16.03
C ARG A 111 -2.15 4.51 -14.76
N HIS A 112 -3.28 4.56 -14.08
CA HIS A 112 -3.51 5.35 -12.87
C HIS A 112 -3.32 4.55 -11.57
N ILE A 113 -3.02 3.25 -11.63
CA ILE A 113 -3.03 2.38 -10.44
C ILE A 113 -2.11 2.88 -9.32
N LEU A 114 -0.90 3.34 -9.64
CA LEU A 114 0.04 3.87 -8.63
C LEU A 114 -0.49 5.16 -8.01
N SER A 115 -1.05 6.07 -8.82
CA SER A 115 -1.66 7.31 -8.31
C SER A 115 -2.89 7.06 -7.44
N GLN A 116 -3.66 6.04 -7.78
CA GLN A 116 -4.86 5.63 -7.06
C GLN A 116 -4.50 5.01 -5.71
N ILE A 117 -3.57 4.07 -5.68
CA ILE A 117 -3.04 3.48 -4.44
C ILE A 117 -2.43 4.57 -3.55
N SER A 118 -1.57 5.44 -4.12
CA SER A 118 -0.96 6.55 -3.39
C SER A 118 -2.01 7.43 -2.70
N ARG A 119 -3.06 7.79 -3.42
CA ARG A 119 -4.15 8.63 -2.90
C ARG A 119 -4.98 7.93 -1.83
N VAL A 120 -5.40 6.68 -2.07
CA VAL A 120 -6.25 5.91 -1.14
C VAL A 120 -5.51 5.67 0.18
N LEU A 121 -4.24 5.30 0.11
CA LEU A 121 -3.40 5.04 1.30
C LEU A 121 -2.74 6.30 1.86
N LYS A 122 -2.92 7.46 1.21
CA LYS A 122 -2.30 8.74 1.58
C LYS A 122 -0.78 8.60 1.78
N LEU A 123 -0.11 7.98 0.82
CA LEU A 123 1.31 7.66 0.92
C LEU A 123 2.17 8.93 1.02
N SER A 124 3.19 8.88 1.87
CA SER A 124 4.26 9.88 1.91
C SER A 124 5.14 9.80 0.65
N ARG A 125 5.92 10.85 0.35
CA ARG A 125 6.82 10.88 -0.81
C ARG A 125 7.77 9.68 -0.87
N VAL A 126 8.31 9.26 0.28
CA VAL A 126 9.19 8.08 0.38
C VAL A 126 8.43 6.80 0.02
N GLN A 127 7.21 6.66 0.53
CA GLN A 127 6.33 5.52 0.23
C GLN A 127 5.89 5.49 -1.23
N GLU A 128 5.64 6.65 -1.86
CA GLU A 128 5.33 6.73 -3.28
C GLU A 128 6.48 6.20 -4.14
N VAL A 129 7.73 6.55 -3.80
CA VAL A 129 8.91 6.03 -4.48
C VAL A 129 9.07 4.53 -4.22
N ALA A 130 8.92 4.08 -2.98
CA ALA A 130 9.01 2.66 -2.62
C ALA A 130 7.96 1.80 -3.33
N LEU A 131 6.71 2.28 -3.42
CA LEU A 131 5.62 1.65 -4.19
C LEU A 131 6.02 1.49 -5.67
N GLY A 132 6.54 2.57 -6.27
CA GLY A 132 7.02 2.54 -7.64
C GLY A 132 8.12 1.50 -7.84
N LEU A 133 9.14 1.51 -6.98
CA LEU A 133 10.26 0.56 -7.03
C LEU A 133 9.78 -0.89 -6.89
N ALA A 134 8.86 -1.16 -5.95
CA ALA A 134 8.28 -2.48 -5.77
C ALA A 134 7.64 -2.99 -7.06
N PHE A 135 6.79 -2.19 -7.70
CA PHE A 135 6.09 -2.60 -8.92
C PHE A 135 6.96 -2.73 -10.18
N THR A 136 8.23 -2.31 -10.14
CA THR A 136 9.17 -2.67 -11.22
C THR A 136 9.50 -4.16 -11.26
N GLN A 137 9.15 -4.91 -10.21
CA GLN A 137 9.34 -6.36 -10.08
C GLN A 137 8.06 -7.16 -10.36
N SER A 138 6.99 -6.51 -10.83
CA SER A 138 5.73 -7.18 -11.20
C SER A 138 5.91 -8.11 -12.40
N SER A 139 5.12 -9.17 -12.44
CA SER A 139 5.02 -10.10 -13.57
C SER A 139 4.30 -9.46 -14.78
N SER A 140 3.57 -8.36 -14.56
CA SER A 140 2.87 -7.61 -15.59
C SER A 140 3.76 -6.55 -16.23
N SER A 141 4.10 -6.73 -17.51
CA SER A 141 4.91 -5.77 -18.27
C SER A 141 4.29 -4.36 -18.32
N GLN A 142 2.96 -4.27 -18.31
CA GLN A 142 2.25 -2.99 -18.25
C GLN A 142 2.48 -2.27 -16.92
N ILE A 143 2.40 -3.00 -15.80
CA ILE A 143 2.61 -2.44 -14.46
C ILE A 143 4.06 -2.02 -14.29
N VAL A 144 5.00 -2.84 -14.75
CA VAL A 144 6.43 -2.48 -14.79
C VAL A 144 6.66 -1.21 -15.60
N TYR A 145 6.00 -1.05 -16.75
CA TYR A 145 6.09 0.17 -17.55
C TYR A 145 5.57 1.40 -16.79
N TYR A 146 4.39 1.31 -16.18
CA TYR A 146 3.81 2.42 -15.41
C TYR A 146 4.66 2.77 -14.17
N ALA A 147 5.20 1.76 -13.47
CA ALA A 147 6.09 1.93 -12.34
C ALA A 147 7.38 2.68 -12.73
N LYS A 148 7.98 2.36 -13.88
CA LYS A 148 9.14 3.09 -14.40
C LYS A 148 8.84 4.56 -14.68
N GLN A 149 7.68 4.87 -15.28
CA GLN A 149 7.28 6.27 -15.50
C GLN A 149 7.02 7.00 -14.18
N TRP A 150 6.38 6.32 -13.23
CA TRP A 150 6.10 6.86 -11.89
C TRP A 150 7.39 7.22 -11.13
N ILE A 151 8.38 6.33 -11.10
CA ILE A 151 9.66 6.59 -10.42
C ILE A 151 10.40 7.78 -11.05
N ARG A 152 10.38 7.90 -12.38
CA ARG A 152 10.99 9.04 -13.10
C ARG A 152 10.40 10.38 -12.66
N LEU A 153 9.15 10.41 -12.24
CA LEU A 153 8.49 11.60 -11.70
C LEU A 153 8.76 11.77 -10.19
N LYS A 154 8.52 10.72 -9.40
CA LYS A 154 8.51 10.80 -7.94
C LYS A 154 9.89 10.84 -7.28
N LEU A 155 10.90 10.25 -7.90
CA LEU A 155 12.25 10.26 -7.35
C LEU A 155 12.86 11.67 -7.38
N PRO A 156 12.80 12.45 -8.48
CA PRO A 156 13.20 13.85 -8.46
C PRO A 156 12.43 14.71 -7.47
N GLU A 157 11.10 14.53 -7.36
CA GLU A 157 10.26 15.25 -6.38
C GLU A 157 10.73 15.01 -4.94
N LEU A 158 11.06 13.75 -4.60
CA LEU A 158 11.58 13.39 -3.28
C LEU A 158 12.93 14.07 -3.00
N VAL A 159 13.87 13.99 -3.95
CA VAL A 159 15.20 14.61 -3.80
C VAL A 159 15.08 16.12 -3.63
N GLN A 160 14.28 16.79 -4.45
CA GLN A 160 14.07 18.25 -4.38
C GLN A 160 13.48 18.67 -3.03
N ALA A 161 12.52 17.90 -2.51
CA ALA A 161 11.93 18.14 -1.20
C ALA A 161 12.96 18.06 -0.05
N HIS A 162 13.89 17.10 -0.11
CA HIS A 162 14.95 17.01 0.89
C HIS A 162 15.96 18.15 0.77
N LEU A 163 16.32 18.55 -0.45
CA LEU A 163 17.24 19.67 -0.70
C LEU A 163 16.66 21.02 -0.26
N THR A 164 15.35 21.24 -0.38
CA THR A 164 14.68 22.47 0.08
C THR A 164 14.53 22.51 1.60
N THR A 165 14.30 21.36 2.24
CA THR A 165 14.23 21.26 3.71
C THR A 165 15.61 21.47 4.37
N GLY A 166 16.70 21.17 3.65
CA GLY A 166 18.08 21.40 4.11
C GLY A 166 18.59 22.84 4.00
N LYS A 167 17.83 23.78 3.43
CA LYS A 167 18.19 25.20 3.44
C LYS A 167 17.74 25.83 4.76
N LEU A 168 18.68 25.99 5.71
CA LEU A 168 18.48 26.86 6.88
C LEU A 168 18.05 28.26 6.40
N PRO A 169 17.18 28.97 7.17
CA PRO A 169 16.92 30.37 6.90
C PRO A 169 18.24 31.13 7.03
N VAL A 170 18.71 31.70 5.92
CA VAL A 170 19.76 32.70 5.96
C VAL A 170 19.18 33.87 6.75
N GLN A 171 19.59 34.01 8.02
CA GLN A 171 19.29 35.21 8.78
C GLN A 171 19.89 36.40 8.02
N PRO A 172 19.12 37.45 7.71
CA PRO A 172 19.71 38.69 7.21
C PRO A 172 20.52 39.29 8.36
N SER A 173 21.82 39.01 8.35
CA SER A 173 22.78 39.61 9.28
C SER A 173 23.01 41.05 8.83
N LEU A 174 22.61 41.98 9.70
CA LEU A 174 23.09 43.36 9.83
C LEU A 174 23.71 43.98 8.57
N LEU A 175 22.91 44.76 7.82
CA LEU A 175 23.48 45.92 7.14
C LEU A 175 23.36 47.13 8.07
N LEU A 176 24.54 47.57 8.47
CA LEU A 176 24.89 48.68 9.34
C LEU A 176 23.92 49.87 9.30
N VAL A 177 23.48 50.24 10.49
CA VAL A 177 23.30 51.63 10.89
C VAL A 177 24.68 52.32 10.87
N SER A 178 24.68 53.63 10.57
CA SER A 178 25.77 54.61 10.58
C SER A 178 26.60 54.74 9.30
N HIS A 179 26.41 55.83 8.55
CA HIS A 179 27.06 57.10 8.90
C HIS A 179 26.28 58.31 8.36
N SER A 180 26.46 59.39 9.11
CA SER A 180 25.90 60.74 9.03
C SER A 180 26.15 61.49 7.74
#